data_AF-A0A538TKK4-F1
#
_entry.id   AF-A0A538TKK4-F1
#
_cell.length_a   1.000
_cell.length_b   1.000
_cell.length_c   1.000
_cell.angle_alpha   90.00
_cell.angle_beta   90.00
_cell.angle_gamma   90.00
#
_symmetry.space_group_name_H-M   'P 1'
#
loop_
_entity.id
_entity.type
_entity.pdbx_description
1 polymer ?
#
loop_
_entity_poly.entity_id
_entity_poly.type
_entity_poly.pdbx_seq_one_letter_code
_entity_poly.pdbx_strand_id
1 'polypeptide(L)'
;REPQTAAAMANAYVEELDSFNLKTRTTSAKRTRAFIEDRLDLAKRDLAAAEDRLRDYQQARNLPATAPSDRGDSDVGARLMAQKIALEVKLQVLRQSLAEDSEDVRRVRQELAAIERQVGGLPRAGVEIMRLWRDVKVQEQVFELLTAQLEEARIRETRDTPTVQLLDAAKVPLHKSRPKRLIFVVAGFLIGLAGSLSAALLMERRGMAGAGVMPRGAGS
;
A
#
# COMPACT_ATOMS: atom_id res chain seq x y z
N ARG A 1 32.56 14.01 -15.97
CA ARG A 1 31.79 12.88 -15.39
C ARG A 1 30.71 12.50 -16.38
N GLU A 2 30.70 11.23 -16.77
CA GLU A 2 30.10 10.77 -18.01
C GLU A 2 28.60 10.49 -17.85
N PRO A 3 27.77 10.91 -18.81
CA PRO A 3 26.32 10.70 -18.77
C PRO A 3 25.95 9.21 -18.73
N GLN A 4 26.83 8.35 -19.23
CA GLN A 4 26.67 6.89 -19.19
C GLN A 4 26.77 6.34 -17.77
N THR A 5 27.68 6.84 -16.93
CA THR A 5 27.80 6.41 -15.53
C THR A 5 26.59 6.86 -14.70
N ALA A 6 26.04 8.04 -14.98
CA ALA A 6 24.83 8.54 -14.31
C ALA A 6 23.59 7.73 -14.71
N ALA A 7 23.44 7.36 -15.98
CA ALA A 7 22.37 6.50 -16.45
C ALA A 7 22.51 5.07 -15.89
N ALA A 8 23.73 4.52 -15.83
CA ALA A 8 23.99 3.21 -15.24
C ALA A 8 23.69 3.18 -13.73
N MET A 9 24.07 4.22 -12.99
CA MET A 9 23.73 4.35 -11.56
C MET A 9 22.23 4.51 -11.32
N ALA A 10 21.53 5.30 -12.15
CA ALA A 10 20.08 5.47 -12.05
C ALA A 10 19.34 4.16 -12.34
N ASN A 11 19.75 3.43 -13.39
CA ASN A 11 19.16 2.14 -13.75
C ASN A 11 19.46 1.07 -12.70
N ALA A 12 20.69 1.02 -12.16
CA ALA A 12 21.03 0.09 -11.08
C ALA A 12 20.24 0.39 -9.79
N TYR A 13 19.98 1.66 -9.49
CA TYR A 13 19.15 2.03 -8.34
C TYR A 13 17.68 1.64 -8.57
N VAL A 14 17.17 1.78 -9.80
CA VAL A 14 15.81 1.32 -10.17
C VAL A 14 15.72 -0.20 -10.10
N GLU A 15 16.71 -0.93 -10.58
CA GLU A 15 16.76 -2.40 -10.57
C GLU A 15 16.88 -2.96 -9.14
N GLU A 16 17.68 -2.32 -8.29
CA GLU A 16 17.79 -2.68 -6.87
C GLU A 16 16.47 -2.39 -6.12
N LEU A 17 15.87 -1.22 -6.38
CA LEU A 17 14.57 -0.85 -5.81
C LEU A 17 13.45 -1.79 -6.30
N ASP A 18 13.49 -2.21 -7.55
CA ASP A 18 12.53 -3.15 -8.13
C ASP A 18 12.73 -4.54 -7.54
N SER A 19 13.96 -5.03 -7.40
CA SER A 19 14.26 -6.32 -6.77
C SER A 19 13.86 -6.36 -5.28
N PHE A 20 14.05 -5.25 -4.55
CA PHE A 20 13.64 -5.10 -3.16
C PHE A 20 12.12 -5.03 -3.03
N ASN A 21 11.45 -4.29 -3.93
CA ASN A 21 10.00 -4.25 -4.01
C ASN A 21 9.42 -5.61 -4.39
N LEU A 22 10.02 -6.36 -5.32
CA LEU A 22 9.60 -7.69 -5.75
C LEU A 22 9.76 -8.73 -4.61
N LYS A 23 10.84 -8.64 -3.81
CA LYS A 23 11.08 -9.55 -2.66
C LYS A 23 10.24 -9.21 -1.43
N THR A 24 9.90 -7.95 -1.21
CA THR A 24 9.31 -7.46 0.05
C THR A 24 7.81 -7.11 -0.07
N ARG A 25 7.25 -7.01 -1.28
CA ARG A 25 5.81 -6.73 -1.47
C ARG A 25 4.95 -7.94 -1.16
N THR A 26 4.56 -8.08 0.10
CA THR A 26 3.29 -8.74 0.43
C THR A 26 2.16 -7.75 0.11
N THR A 27 1.29 -8.08 -0.85
CA THR A 27 0.08 -7.29 -1.11
C THR A 27 -0.86 -7.36 0.11
N SER A 28 -1.74 -6.38 0.24
CA SER A 28 -2.80 -6.40 1.27
C SER A 28 -3.65 -7.68 1.15
N ALA A 29 -3.96 -8.09 -0.09
CA ALA A 29 -4.69 -9.32 -0.36
C ALA A 29 -3.97 -10.58 0.13
N LYS A 30 -2.64 -10.70 -0.08
CA LYS A 30 -1.85 -11.83 0.42
C LYS A 30 -1.85 -11.93 1.95
N ARG A 31 -1.73 -10.80 2.65
CA ARG A 31 -1.80 -10.77 4.14
C ARG A 31 -3.18 -11.16 4.63
N THR A 32 -4.22 -10.67 3.96
CA THR A 32 -5.62 -10.99 4.28
C THR A 32 -5.90 -12.49 4.08
N ARG A 33 -5.46 -13.08 2.97
CA ARG A 33 -5.58 -14.53 2.74
C ARG A 33 -4.92 -15.31 3.88
N ALA A 34 -3.65 -15.03 4.17
CA ALA A 34 -2.91 -15.75 5.22
C ALA A 34 -3.60 -15.66 6.58
N PHE A 35 -4.11 -14.47 6.94
CA PHE A 35 -4.86 -14.29 8.18
C PHE A 35 -6.15 -15.11 8.25
N ILE A 36 -6.90 -15.20 7.14
CA ILE A 36 -8.12 -16.02 7.07
C ILE A 36 -7.76 -17.51 7.12
N GLU A 37 -6.65 -17.94 6.51
CA GLU A 37 -6.15 -19.32 6.61
C GLU A 37 -5.87 -19.72 8.06
N ASP A 38 -5.14 -18.88 8.81
CA ASP A 38 -4.85 -19.14 10.23
C ASP A 38 -6.14 -19.25 11.06
N ARG A 39 -7.12 -18.39 10.78
CA ARG A 39 -8.40 -18.40 11.47
C ARG A 39 -9.24 -19.63 11.12
N LEU A 40 -9.20 -20.06 9.86
CA LEU A 40 -9.89 -21.27 9.40
C LEU A 40 -9.31 -22.52 10.09
N ASP A 41 -7.99 -22.59 10.25
CA ASP A 41 -7.35 -23.72 10.94
C ASP A 41 -7.68 -23.75 12.43
N LEU A 42 -7.83 -22.58 13.07
CA LEU A 42 -8.38 -22.52 14.41
C LEU A 42 -9.83 -23.04 14.45
N ALA A 43 -10.69 -22.58 13.54
CA ALA A 43 -12.08 -23.03 13.47
C ALA A 43 -12.22 -24.54 13.26
N LYS A 44 -11.36 -25.16 12.42
CA LYS A 44 -11.31 -26.62 12.26
C LYS A 44 -11.01 -27.34 13.58
N ARG A 45 -10.03 -26.86 14.34
CA ARG A 45 -9.68 -27.44 15.65
C ARG A 45 -10.80 -27.28 16.67
N ASP A 46 -11.42 -26.10 16.70
CA ASP A 46 -12.53 -25.80 17.60
C ASP A 46 -13.77 -26.65 17.26
N LEU A 47 -14.04 -26.88 15.98
CA LEU A 47 -15.09 -27.79 15.51
C LEU A 47 -14.84 -29.22 15.97
N ALA A 48 -13.65 -29.77 15.70
CA ALA A 48 -13.28 -31.12 16.13
C ALA A 48 -13.42 -31.29 17.65
N ALA A 49 -12.93 -30.31 18.43
CA ALA A 49 -13.06 -30.33 19.89
C ALA A 49 -14.52 -30.23 20.37
N ALA A 50 -15.39 -29.50 19.65
CA ALA A 50 -16.81 -29.44 19.97
C ALA A 50 -17.52 -30.78 19.67
N GLU A 51 -17.19 -31.41 18.55
CA GLU A 51 -17.70 -32.73 18.16
C GLU A 51 -17.27 -33.82 19.14
N ASP A 52 -16.01 -33.80 19.58
CA ASP A 52 -15.48 -34.71 20.60
C ASP A 52 -16.25 -34.57 21.92
N ARG A 53 -16.45 -33.34 22.43
CA ARG A 53 -17.22 -33.12 23.66
C ARG A 53 -18.65 -33.62 23.55
N LEU A 54 -19.29 -33.43 22.39
CA LEU A 54 -20.65 -33.92 22.15
C LEU A 54 -20.69 -35.44 22.17
N ARG A 55 -19.77 -36.08 21.46
CA ARG A 55 -19.63 -37.53 21.39
C ARG A 55 -19.36 -38.14 22.77
N ASP A 56 -18.42 -37.57 23.54
CA ASP A 56 -18.09 -38.03 24.88
C ASP A 56 -19.30 -37.94 25.82
N TYR A 57 -20.05 -36.85 25.75
CA TYR A 57 -21.27 -36.67 26.54
C TYR A 57 -22.36 -37.68 26.15
N GLN A 58 -22.54 -37.94 24.85
CA GLN A 58 -23.49 -38.92 24.35
C GLN A 58 -23.12 -40.33 24.83
N GLN A 59 -21.85 -40.71 24.74
CA GLN A 59 -21.35 -42.01 25.20
C GLN A 59 -21.50 -42.18 26.71
N ALA A 60 -21.11 -41.17 27.50
CA ALA A 60 -21.21 -41.21 28.96
C ALA A 60 -22.66 -41.33 29.47
N ARG A 61 -23.63 -40.90 28.67
CA ARG A 61 -25.07 -40.92 29.01
C ARG A 61 -25.85 -41.98 28.23
N ASN A 62 -25.19 -42.80 27.41
CA ASN A 62 -25.83 -43.75 26.49
C ASN A 62 -26.93 -43.11 25.61
N LEU A 63 -26.72 -41.87 25.19
CA LEU A 63 -27.65 -41.16 24.32
C LEU A 63 -27.36 -41.49 22.85
N PRO A 64 -28.39 -41.58 22.00
CA PRO A 64 -28.20 -41.78 20.56
C PRO A 64 -27.46 -40.58 19.93
N ALA A 65 -26.70 -40.86 18.87
CA ALA A 65 -25.97 -39.85 18.08
C ALA A 65 -26.89 -38.91 17.26
N THR A 66 -28.20 -38.99 17.45
CA THR A 66 -29.19 -38.22 16.71
C THR A 66 -29.31 -36.80 17.26
N ALA A 67 -29.36 -35.82 16.37
CA ALA A 67 -29.60 -34.43 16.80
C ALA A 67 -30.99 -34.27 17.45
N PRO A 68 -31.11 -33.35 18.43
CA PRO A 68 -32.36 -33.07 19.13
C PRO A 68 -33.45 -32.60 18.18
N SER A 69 -34.71 -32.90 18.49
CA SER A 69 -35.86 -32.55 17.65
C SER A 69 -36.07 -31.02 17.50
N ASP A 70 -35.56 -30.21 18.43
CA ASP A 70 -35.63 -28.73 18.46
C ASP A 70 -34.57 -28.02 17.58
N ARG A 71 -34.24 -28.58 16.40
CA ARG A 71 -33.18 -28.05 15.52
C ARG A 71 -33.41 -26.59 15.07
N GLY A 72 -34.66 -26.15 14.95
CA GLY A 72 -35.01 -24.86 14.34
C GLY A 72 -34.39 -23.66 15.06
N ASP A 73 -34.52 -23.60 16.38
CA ASP A 73 -34.03 -22.45 17.17
C ASP A 73 -32.50 -22.46 17.34
N SER A 74 -31.90 -23.65 17.33
CA SER A 74 -30.44 -23.83 17.46
C SER A 74 -29.69 -23.38 16.20
N ASP A 75 -30.30 -23.53 15.02
CA ASP A 75 -29.69 -23.16 13.74
C ASP A 75 -29.64 -21.63 13.54
N VAL A 76 -30.71 -20.92 13.92
CA VAL A 76 -30.74 -19.44 13.86
C VAL A 76 -29.67 -18.84 14.76
N GLY A 77 -29.56 -19.31 16.01
CA GLY A 77 -28.54 -18.84 16.95
C GLY A 77 -27.12 -19.13 16.48
N ALA A 78 -26.89 -20.32 15.90
CA ALA A 78 -25.59 -20.70 15.36
C ALA A 78 -25.17 -19.80 14.19
N ARG A 79 -26.09 -19.51 13.25
CA ARG A 79 -25.84 -18.60 12.12
C ARG A 79 -25.52 -17.18 12.57
N LEU A 80 -26.21 -16.65 13.58
CA LEU A 80 -25.93 -15.32 14.12
C LEU A 80 -24.55 -15.25 14.79
N MET A 81 -24.18 -16.28 15.55
CA MET A 81 -22.86 -16.39 16.17
C MET A 81 -21.74 -16.51 15.13
N ALA A 82 -21.95 -17.29 14.07
CA ALA A 82 -20.99 -17.40 12.98
C ALA A 82 -20.82 -16.06 12.25
N GLN A 83 -21.91 -15.34 11.97
CA GLN A 83 -21.86 -13.99 11.40
C GLN A 83 -21.11 -13.01 12.30
N LYS A 84 -21.34 -13.04 13.63
CA LYS A 84 -20.58 -12.24 14.59
C LYS A 84 -19.08 -12.50 14.46
N ILE A 85 -18.67 -13.77 14.50
CA ILE A 85 -17.26 -14.16 14.43
C ILE A 85 -16.65 -13.72 13.09
N ALA A 86 -17.37 -13.87 11.98
CA ALA A 86 -16.92 -13.39 10.68
C ALA A 86 -16.75 -11.87 10.62
N LEU A 87 -17.64 -11.10 11.23
CA LEU A 87 -17.51 -9.64 11.34
C LEU A 87 -16.33 -9.24 12.22
N GLU A 88 -16.03 -9.97 13.30
CA GLU A 88 -14.85 -9.76 14.13
C GLU A 88 -13.56 -10.01 13.35
N VAL A 89 -13.51 -11.10 12.59
CA VAL A 89 -12.38 -11.44 11.71
C VAL A 89 -12.19 -10.34 10.66
N LYS A 90 -13.27 -9.90 10.01
CA LYS A 90 -13.24 -8.79 9.04
C LYS A 90 -12.75 -7.50 9.68
N LEU A 91 -13.23 -7.17 10.88
CA LEU A 91 -12.80 -6.00 11.62
C LEU A 91 -11.30 -6.05 11.96
N GLN A 92 -10.79 -7.23 12.32
CA GLN A 92 -9.37 -7.42 12.61
C GLN A 92 -8.50 -7.23 11.35
N VAL A 93 -8.93 -7.76 10.20
CA VAL A 93 -8.27 -7.51 8.90
C VAL A 93 -8.24 -6.01 8.57
N LEU A 94 -9.36 -5.31 8.75
CA LEU A 94 -9.44 -3.87 8.45
C LEU A 94 -8.54 -3.05 9.38
N ARG A 95 -8.50 -3.38 10.68
CA ARG A 95 -7.62 -2.70 11.64
C ARG A 95 -6.13 -2.91 11.38
N GLN A 96 -5.74 -4.02 10.78
CA GLN A 96 -4.34 -4.27 10.40
C GLN A 96 -3.90 -3.49 9.15
N SER A 97 -4.84 -3.07 8.31
CA SER A 97 -4.56 -2.46 7.00
C SER A 97 -4.98 -0.99 6.88
N LEU A 98 -5.90 -0.52 7.73
CA LEU A 98 -6.48 0.81 7.70
C LEU A 98 -6.41 1.48 9.08
N ALA A 99 -6.51 2.82 9.10
CA ALA A 99 -6.66 3.58 10.33
C ALA A 99 -7.95 3.18 11.08
N GLU A 100 -7.90 3.22 12.42
CA GLU A 100 -9.00 2.74 13.28
C GLU A 100 -10.34 3.47 13.11
N ASP A 101 -10.32 4.68 12.53
CA ASP A 101 -11.48 5.52 12.28
C ASP A 101 -11.78 5.70 10.78
N SER A 102 -11.38 4.75 9.94
CA SER A 102 -11.83 4.70 8.56
C SER A 102 -13.35 4.43 8.49
N GLU A 103 -14.00 4.89 7.43
CA GLU A 103 -15.43 4.67 7.22
C GLU A 103 -15.78 3.17 7.24
N ASP A 104 -14.95 2.34 6.62
CA ASP A 104 -15.14 0.88 6.56
C ASP A 104 -15.06 0.23 7.94
N VAL A 105 -14.15 0.67 8.80
CA VAL A 105 -14.05 0.17 10.19
C VAL A 105 -15.29 0.58 10.98
N ARG A 106 -15.79 1.81 10.83
CA ARG A 106 -17.03 2.25 11.50
C ARG A 106 -18.23 1.44 11.04
N ARG A 107 -18.37 1.19 9.74
CA ARG A 107 -19.46 0.39 9.16
C ARG A 107 -19.51 -1.02 9.75
N VAL A 108 -18.37 -1.73 9.75
CA VAL A 108 -18.30 -3.09 10.32
C VAL A 108 -18.55 -3.10 11.83
N ARG A 109 -18.09 -2.08 12.57
CA ARG A 109 -18.40 -1.97 14.02
C ARG A 109 -19.91 -1.79 14.27
N GLN A 110 -20.59 -1.01 13.44
CA GLN A 110 -22.04 -0.82 13.56
C GLN A 110 -22.81 -2.11 13.26
N GLU A 111 -22.42 -2.84 12.20
CA GLU A 111 -22.99 -4.14 11.88
C GLU A 111 -22.76 -5.15 13.02
N LEU A 112 -21.54 -5.19 13.57
CA LEU A 112 -21.21 -6.06 14.71
C LEU A 112 -22.07 -5.74 15.93
N ALA A 113 -22.24 -4.46 16.27
CA ALA A 113 -23.08 -4.03 17.39
C ALA A 113 -24.58 -4.36 17.18
N ALA A 114 -25.04 -4.45 15.93
CA ALA A 114 -26.41 -4.88 15.62
C ALA A 114 -26.58 -6.39 15.83
N ILE A 115 -25.63 -7.19 15.35
CA ILE A 115 -25.59 -8.64 15.56
C ILE A 115 -25.46 -8.97 17.06
N GLU A 116 -24.63 -8.26 17.81
CA GLU A 116 -24.46 -8.48 19.26
C GLU A 116 -25.76 -8.31 20.04
N ARG A 117 -26.60 -7.34 19.65
CA ARG A 117 -27.94 -7.16 20.23
C ARG A 117 -28.85 -8.36 19.94
N GLN A 118 -28.82 -8.89 18.71
CA GLN A 118 -29.60 -10.07 18.34
C GLN A 118 -29.13 -11.31 19.09
N VAL A 119 -27.82 -11.53 19.17
CA VAL A 119 -27.21 -12.63 19.93
C VAL A 119 -27.53 -12.52 21.43
N GLY A 120 -27.54 -11.32 21.98
CA GLY A 120 -27.91 -11.06 23.38
C GLY A 120 -29.34 -11.47 23.73
N GLY A 121 -30.25 -11.46 22.76
CA GLY A 121 -31.64 -11.90 22.91
C GLY A 121 -31.85 -13.42 22.82
N LEU A 122 -30.80 -14.19 22.49
CA LEU A 122 -30.93 -15.65 22.38
C LEU A 122 -31.07 -16.29 23.77
N PRO A 123 -32.02 -17.23 23.95
CA PRO A 123 -32.15 -17.95 25.21
C PRO A 123 -30.87 -18.73 25.52
N ARG A 124 -30.29 -18.48 26.70
CA ARG A 124 -29.06 -19.15 27.17
C ARG A 124 -29.34 -20.37 28.03
N ALA A 125 -30.56 -20.51 28.54
CA ALA A 125 -30.99 -21.64 29.35
C ALA A 125 -31.37 -22.81 28.42
N GLY A 126 -30.68 -23.93 28.55
CA GLY A 126 -30.95 -25.13 27.77
C GLY A 126 -30.29 -26.36 28.40
N VAL A 127 -30.78 -27.54 28.06
CA VAL A 127 -30.20 -28.82 28.49
C VAL A 127 -28.76 -28.91 27.97
N GLU A 128 -27.84 -29.49 28.75
CA GLU A 128 -26.41 -29.55 28.40
C GLU A 128 -26.14 -30.14 27.01
N ILE A 129 -26.91 -31.17 26.61
CA ILE A 129 -26.83 -31.74 25.25
C ILE A 129 -27.16 -30.71 24.16
N MET A 130 -28.16 -29.85 24.36
CA MET A 130 -28.50 -28.78 23.42
C MET A 130 -27.38 -27.76 23.30
N ARG A 131 -26.71 -27.45 24.41
CA ARG A 131 -25.54 -26.57 24.41
C ARG A 131 -24.41 -27.15 23.57
N LEU A 132 -24.09 -28.42 23.75
CA LEU A 132 -23.03 -29.09 22.99
C LEU A 132 -23.35 -29.15 21.49
N TRP A 133 -24.60 -29.48 21.12
CA TRP A 133 -25.06 -29.43 19.74
C TRP A 133 -24.97 -28.03 19.14
N ARG A 134 -25.36 -27.00 19.88
CA ARG A 134 -25.25 -25.61 19.45
C ARG A 134 -23.78 -25.22 19.26
N ASP A 135 -22.89 -25.64 20.15
CA ASP A 135 -21.46 -25.35 20.04
C ASP A 135 -20.88 -25.97 18.76
N VAL A 136 -21.22 -27.22 18.44
CA VAL A 136 -20.86 -27.86 17.15
C VAL A 136 -21.42 -27.06 15.98
N LYS A 137 -22.71 -26.71 16.01
CA LYS A 137 -23.36 -25.99 14.90
C LYS A 137 -22.76 -24.61 14.67
N VAL A 138 -22.41 -23.89 15.74
CA VAL A 138 -21.69 -22.60 15.65
C VAL A 138 -20.36 -22.79 14.93
N GLN A 139 -19.56 -23.78 15.34
CA GLN A 139 -18.25 -24.00 14.73
C GLN A 139 -18.33 -24.47 13.27
N GLU A 140 -19.32 -25.29 12.94
CA GLU A 140 -19.61 -25.70 11.56
C GLU A 140 -19.93 -24.47 10.69
N GLN A 141 -20.82 -23.59 11.15
CA GLN A 141 -21.17 -22.36 10.43
C GLN A 141 -19.98 -21.38 10.32
N VAL A 142 -19.13 -21.29 11.35
CA VAL A 142 -17.90 -20.49 11.30
C VAL A 142 -16.94 -21.07 10.26
N PHE A 143 -16.74 -22.38 10.25
CA PHE A 143 -15.89 -23.07 9.29
C PHE A 143 -16.37 -22.85 7.85
N GLU A 144 -17.67 -23.04 7.58
CA GLU A 144 -18.27 -22.79 6.27
C GLU A 144 -18.06 -21.35 5.81
N LEU A 145 -18.34 -20.39 6.69
CA LEU A 145 -18.23 -18.97 6.38
C LEU A 145 -16.78 -18.52 6.14
N LEU A 146 -15.84 -18.97 6.97
CA LEU A 146 -14.42 -18.68 6.79
C LEU A 146 -13.86 -19.34 5.53
N THR A 147 -14.35 -20.54 5.18
CA THR A 147 -13.99 -21.20 3.92
C THR A 147 -14.44 -20.35 2.74
N ALA A 148 -15.69 -19.87 2.74
CA ALA A 148 -16.18 -18.97 1.70
C ALA A 148 -15.35 -17.66 1.61
N GLN A 149 -14.99 -17.07 2.76
CA GLN A 149 -14.14 -15.89 2.80
C GLN A 149 -12.71 -16.14 2.31
N LEU A 150 -12.16 -17.32 2.57
CA LEU A 150 -10.84 -17.71 2.10
C LEU A 150 -10.80 -17.80 0.57
N GLU A 151 -11.81 -18.43 -0.03
CA GLU A 151 -11.90 -18.52 -1.49
C GLU A 151 -12.02 -17.13 -2.12
N GLU A 152 -12.82 -16.25 -1.53
CA GLU A 152 -12.88 -14.84 -1.96
C GLU A 152 -11.51 -14.13 -1.83
N ALA A 153 -10.78 -14.37 -0.73
CA ALA A 153 -9.46 -13.80 -0.51
C ALA A 153 -8.42 -14.31 -1.52
N ARG A 154 -8.46 -15.61 -1.88
CA ARG A 154 -7.60 -16.20 -2.94
C ARG A 154 -7.86 -15.59 -4.31
N ILE A 155 -9.12 -15.36 -4.65
CA ILE A 155 -9.51 -14.67 -5.88
C ILE A 155 -8.95 -13.24 -5.88
N ARG A 156 -9.11 -12.53 -4.75
CA ARG A 156 -8.58 -11.16 -4.60
C ARG A 156 -7.07 -11.13 -4.75
N GLU A 157 -6.32 -11.99 -4.08
CA GLU A 157 -4.85 -12.05 -4.19
C GLU A 157 -4.39 -12.28 -5.63
N THR A 158 -5.04 -13.19 -6.35
CA THR A 158 -4.72 -13.45 -7.76
C THR A 158 -4.94 -12.20 -8.63
N ARG A 159 -6.01 -11.44 -8.37
CA ARG A 159 -6.32 -10.18 -9.07
C ARG A 159 -5.42 -9.01 -8.66
N ASP A 160 -4.95 -8.99 -7.41
CA ASP A 160 -4.05 -7.96 -6.85
C ASP A 160 -2.60 -8.13 -7.30
N THR A 161 -2.30 -9.15 -8.14
CA THR A 161 -0.99 -9.31 -8.76
C THR A 161 -0.74 -8.10 -9.66
N PRO A 162 0.23 -7.22 -9.35
CA PRO A 162 0.55 -6.13 -10.24
C PRO A 162 1.09 -6.73 -11.53
N THR A 163 0.32 -6.65 -12.63
CA THR A 163 0.92 -6.63 -13.96
C THR A 163 1.97 -5.55 -13.88
N VAL A 164 3.24 -5.92 -13.96
CA VAL A 164 4.36 -4.98 -14.06
C VAL A 164 3.96 -3.95 -15.10
N GLN A 165 3.49 -2.78 -14.67
CA GLN A 165 3.54 -1.62 -15.53
C GLN A 165 5.03 -1.44 -15.70
N LEU A 166 5.55 -1.87 -16.85
CA LEU A 166 6.83 -1.40 -17.34
C LEU A 166 6.75 0.13 -17.21
N LEU A 167 7.32 0.65 -16.14
CA LEU A 167 7.81 2.02 -16.15
C LEU A 167 8.93 1.96 -17.18
N ASP A 168 8.61 2.46 -18.37
CA ASP A 168 9.52 2.53 -19.52
C ASP A 168 10.94 2.79 -19.04
N ALA A 169 11.88 1.92 -19.42
CA ALA A 169 13.28 2.08 -19.09
C ALA A 169 13.73 3.52 -19.40
N ALA A 170 14.36 4.19 -18.43
CA ALA A 170 14.77 5.58 -18.58
C ALA A 170 15.67 5.73 -19.81
N LYS A 171 15.14 6.36 -20.87
CA LYS A 171 15.92 6.65 -22.07
C LYS A 171 17.00 7.66 -21.74
N VAL A 172 18.23 7.32 -22.10
CA VAL A 172 19.45 8.14 -21.93
C VAL A 172 19.20 9.60 -22.36
N PRO A 173 19.56 10.60 -21.54
CA PRO A 173 19.33 12.01 -21.87
C PRO A 173 20.16 12.42 -23.10
N LEU A 174 19.47 12.79 -24.18
CA LEU A 174 20.06 13.17 -25.47
C LEU A 174 20.78 14.53 -25.46
N HIS A 175 20.62 15.35 -24.39
CA HIS A 175 21.28 16.64 -24.31
C HIS A 175 22.21 16.77 -23.10
N LYS A 176 23.44 17.15 -23.45
CA LYS A 176 24.58 17.35 -22.57
C LYS A 176 24.38 18.65 -21.78
N SER A 177 24.11 18.55 -20.49
CA SER A 177 24.21 19.67 -19.54
C SER A 177 25.68 20.07 -19.38
N ARG A 178 26.19 20.90 -20.29
CA ARG A 178 27.48 21.58 -20.16
C ARG A 178 27.30 23.06 -20.46
N PRO A 179 28.10 23.93 -19.81
CA PRO A 179 27.80 25.36 -19.73
C PRO A 179 27.77 25.96 -21.13
N LYS A 180 26.87 26.92 -21.36
CA LYS A 180 26.73 27.64 -22.63
C LYS A 180 28.02 28.42 -22.91
N ARG A 181 29.02 27.77 -23.54
CA ARG A 181 30.32 28.36 -23.92
C ARG A 181 30.14 29.65 -24.71
N LEU A 182 29.03 29.76 -25.44
CA LEU A 182 28.58 30.95 -26.14
C LEU A 182 28.50 32.20 -25.24
N ILE A 183 28.08 32.06 -23.98
CA ILE A 183 27.98 33.20 -23.04
C ILE A 183 29.37 33.76 -22.74
N PHE A 184 30.38 32.92 -22.54
CA PHE A 184 31.75 33.37 -22.29
C PHE A 184 32.38 34.04 -23.51
N VAL A 185 32.09 33.53 -24.72
CA VAL A 185 32.57 34.14 -25.98
C VAL A 185 31.94 35.52 -26.20
N VAL A 186 30.62 35.65 -26.00
CA VAL A 186 29.91 36.93 -26.15
C VAL A 186 30.34 37.93 -25.08
N ALA A 187 30.49 37.51 -23.83
CA ALA A 187 30.97 38.39 -22.76
C ALA A 187 32.41 38.88 -23.03
N GLY A 188 33.31 37.99 -23.47
CA GLY A 188 34.69 38.38 -23.83
C GLY A 188 34.74 39.35 -25.00
N PHE A 189 33.89 39.15 -26.02
CA PHE A 189 33.78 40.05 -27.16
C PHE A 189 33.31 41.46 -26.75
N LEU A 190 32.28 41.55 -25.90
CA LEU A 190 31.76 42.83 -25.41
C LEU A 190 32.78 43.58 -24.53
N ILE A 191 33.48 42.87 -23.66
CA ILE A 191 34.54 43.47 -22.82
C ILE A 191 35.70 43.98 -23.69
N GLY A 192 36.10 43.23 -24.73
CA GLY A 192 37.13 43.65 -25.66
C GLY A 192 36.75 44.91 -26.45
N LEU A 193 35.50 44.99 -26.91
CA LEU A 193 34.98 46.18 -27.60
C LEU A 193 34.94 47.41 -26.68
N ALA A 194 34.45 47.25 -25.45
CA ALA A 194 34.42 48.34 -24.49
C ALA A 194 35.84 48.82 -24.13
N GLY A 195 36.78 47.88 -23.99
CA GLY A 195 38.19 48.17 -23.75
C GLY A 195 38.84 48.94 -24.90
N SER A 196 38.60 48.54 -26.15
CA SER A 196 39.18 49.23 -27.32
C SER A 196 38.62 50.65 -27.49
N LEU A 197 37.31 50.84 -27.27
CA LEU A 197 36.68 52.16 -27.35
C LEU A 197 37.20 53.10 -26.26
N SER A 198 37.37 52.57 -25.05
CA SER A 198 37.93 53.33 -23.92
C SER A 198 39.39 53.73 -24.18
N ALA A 199 40.21 52.82 -24.74
CA ALA A 199 41.58 53.11 -25.10
C ALA A 199 41.69 54.15 -26.22
N ALA A 200 40.83 54.06 -27.25
CA ALA A 200 40.79 55.03 -28.35
C ALA A 200 40.47 56.45 -27.86
N LEU A 201 39.45 56.61 -27.01
CA LEU A 201 39.09 57.90 -26.41
C LEU A 201 40.20 58.46 -25.50
N LEU A 202 40.93 57.59 -24.78
CA LEU A 202 42.06 58.02 -23.96
C LEU A 202 43.25 58.49 -24.82
N MET A 203 43.46 57.85 -25.97
CA MET A 203 44.50 58.21 -26.94
C MET A 203 44.18 59.54 -27.63
N GLU A 204 42.91 59.78 -27.97
CA GLU A 204 42.42 61.05 -28.53
C GLU A 204 42.52 62.20 -27.51
N ARG A 205 42.22 61.94 -26.23
CA ARG A 205 42.42 62.92 -25.16
C ARG A 205 43.89 63.26 -24.89
N ARG A 206 44.82 62.35 -25.19
CA ARG A 206 46.27 62.63 -25.11
C ARG A 206 46.79 63.36 -26.35
N GLY A 207 46.13 63.25 -27.50
CA GLY A 207 46.50 63.94 -28.74
C GLY A 207 46.17 65.45 -28.77
N MET A 208 45.18 65.91 -28.00
CA MET A 208 44.79 67.33 -27.96
C MET A 208 45.59 68.19 -26.96
N ALA A 209 46.60 67.65 -26.29
CA ALA A 209 47.45 68.40 -25.35
C ALA A 209 48.77 68.93 -25.96
N GLY A 210 48.98 68.80 -27.28
CA GLY A 210 50.29 69.01 -27.91
C GLY A 210 50.39 70.09 -29.00
N ALA A 211 49.34 70.86 -29.33
CA ALA A 211 49.40 71.82 -30.43
C ALA A 211 48.92 73.22 -30.02
N GLY A 212 49.72 73.89 -29.20
CA GLY A 212 49.68 75.34 -29.04
C GLY A 212 50.88 75.98 -29.73
N VAL A 213 50.63 77.17 -30.30
CA VAL A 213 51.59 78.19 -30.78
C VAL A 213 51.82 78.24 -32.32
N MET A 214 50.95 79.01 -32.99
CA MET A 214 51.29 79.93 -34.09
C MET A 214 52.25 81.05 -33.59
N PRO A 215 52.99 81.85 -34.42
CA PRO A 215 52.51 82.42 -35.69
C PRO A 215 53.55 82.78 -36.80
N ARG A 216 52.98 83.32 -37.90
CA ARG A 216 53.37 84.52 -38.69
C ARG A 216 54.26 84.43 -39.95
N GLY A 217 53.67 84.96 -41.03
CA GLY A 217 54.29 85.79 -42.08
C GLY A 217 54.80 85.03 -43.31
N ALA A 218 54.84 85.57 -44.53
CA ALA A 218 54.39 86.82 -45.13
C ALA A 218 54.74 86.74 -46.64
N GLY A 219 53.96 87.42 -47.50
CA GLY A 219 54.32 87.77 -48.89
C GLY A 219 54.28 86.61 -49.90
N SER A 220 53.77 86.76 -51.10
CA SER A 220 53.40 87.94 -51.90
C SER A 220 52.41 87.50 -52.98
#